data_AF-A0A820R8I9-F1
#
_entry.id   AF-A0A820R8I9-F1
#
_cell.length_a   1.000
_cell.length_b   1.000
_cell.length_c   1.000
_cell.angle_alpha   90.00
_cell.angle_beta   90.00
_cell.angle_gamma   90.00
#
_symmetry.space_group_name_H-M   'P 1'
#
loop_
_entity.id
_entity.type
_entity.pdbx_description
1 polymer ?
#
loop_
_entity_poly.entity_id
_entity_poly.type
_entity_poly.pdbx_seq_one_letter_code
_entity_poly.pdbx_strand_id
1 'polypeptide(L)'
;MLNPDGVIVGNYRCSLSGRDLNRNYKTVLKDAYPSIWHTREMVKRFMTETELVLYCDFHGHSRKQNVFVYGCENKNAPNERLKERIFPAMLSKNDPSK
;
A
#
# COMPACT_ATOMS: atom_id res chain seq x y z
N MET A 1 4.90 -3.44 10.49
CA MET A 1 3.65 -4.22 10.44
C MET A 1 2.47 -3.28 10.64
N LEU A 2 1.49 -3.24 9.73
CA LEU A 2 0.36 -2.28 9.78
C LEU A 2 -0.81 -2.73 10.67
N ASN A 3 -1.01 -4.05 10.80
CA ASN A 3 -2.13 -4.67 11.52
C ASN A 3 -1.64 -5.68 12.59
N PRO A 4 -0.84 -5.24 13.59
CA PRO A 4 -0.25 -6.16 14.56
C PRO A 4 -1.30 -6.85 15.43
N ASP A 5 -2.36 -6.14 15.81
CA ASP A 5 -3.48 -6.65 16.61
C ASP A 5 -4.26 -7.73 15.87
N GLY A 6 -4.57 -7.52 14.58
CA GLY A 6 -5.21 -8.54 13.75
C GLY A 6 -4.36 -9.81 13.63
N VAL A 7 -3.03 -9.67 13.48
CA VAL A 7 -2.12 -10.83 13.41
C VAL A 7 -2.13 -11.64 14.70
N ILE A 8 -2.06 -10.97 15.86
CA ILE A 8 -2.01 -11.63 17.17
C ILE A 8 -3.23 -12.54 17.38
N VAL A 9 -4.42 -12.12 16.91
CA VAL A 9 -5.65 -12.90 17.05
C VAL A 9 -5.95 -13.82 15.86
N GLY A 10 -5.03 -13.94 14.90
CA GLY A 10 -5.19 -14.79 13.72
C GLY A 10 -6.21 -14.27 12.70
N ASN A 11 -6.51 -12.97 12.72
CA ASN A 11 -7.37 -12.37 11.71
C ASN A 11 -6.66 -12.35 10.35
N TYR A 12 -7.37 -12.84 9.34
CA TYR A 12 -6.89 -12.83 7.96
C TYR A 12 -6.86 -11.42 7.33
N ARG A 13 -7.88 -10.59 7.60
CA ARG A 13 -8.12 -9.33 6.85
C ARG A 13 -8.27 -8.08 7.71
N CYS A 14 -8.91 -8.20 8.86
CA CYS A 14 -9.32 -7.05 9.66
C CYS A 14 -8.44 -6.86 10.90
N SER A 15 -8.48 -5.66 11.47
CA SER A 15 -7.98 -5.38 12.82
C SER A 15 -8.75 -6.15 13.89
N LEU A 16 -8.31 -6.07 15.15
CA LEU A 16 -9.01 -6.66 16.30
C LEU A 16 -10.46 -6.14 16.41
N SER A 17 -10.68 -4.88 16.04
CA SER A 17 -12.01 -4.24 16.01
C SER A 17 -12.85 -4.60 14.78
N GLY A 18 -12.42 -5.58 13.97
CA GLY A 18 -13.17 -6.06 12.80
C GLY A 18 -13.12 -5.11 11.60
N ARG A 19 -12.19 -4.14 11.55
CA ARG A 19 -12.14 -3.12 10.50
C ARG A 19 -11.10 -3.45 9.42
N ASP A 20 -11.47 -3.23 8.15
CA ASP A 20 -10.53 -3.32 7.01
C ASP A 20 -9.71 -2.02 6.92
N LEU A 21 -8.44 -2.10 7.30
CA LEU A 21 -7.52 -0.95 7.30
C LEU A 21 -7.29 -0.40 5.89
N ASN A 22 -7.21 -1.27 4.88
CA ASN A 22 -6.98 -0.90 3.48
C ASN A 22 -8.25 -0.38 2.77
N ARG A 23 -9.30 -0.05 3.51
CA ARG A 23 -10.47 0.69 3.03
C ARG A 23 -10.64 2.05 3.70
N ASN A 24 -9.76 2.37 4.66
CA ASN A 24 -9.92 3.51 5.54
C ASN A 24 -8.75 4.49 5.49
N TYR A 25 -7.93 4.49 4.44
CA TYR A 25 -6.83 5.45 4.24
C TYR A 25 -7.26 6.94 4.20
N LYS A 26 -8.55 7.25 4.02
CA LYS A 26 -9.06 8.63 4.08
C LYS A 26 -9.65 9.01 5.44
N THR A 27 -9.61 8.11 6.42
CA THR A 27 -10.22 8.34 7.73
C THR A 27 -9.61 9.52 8.48
N VAL A 28 -10.45 10.23 9.22
CA VAL A 28 -10.03 11.25 10.21
C VAL A 28 -10.06 10.71 11.64
N LEU A 29 -10.61 9.50 11.83
CA LEU A 29 -10.83 8.89 13.14
C LEU A 29 -9.55 8.21 13.62
N LYS A 30 -8.70 8.96 14.33
CA LYS A 30 -7.42 8.48 14.86
C LYS A 30 -7.59 7.27 15.78
N ASP A 31 -8.51 7.33 16.74
CA ASP A 31 -8.65 6.28 17.76
C ASP A 31 -9.21 4.97 17.18
N ALA A 32 -10.01 5.07 16.12
CA ALA A 32 -10.57 3.90 15.45
C ALA A 32 -9.62 3.25 14.42
N TYR A 33 -8.65 4.02 13.90
CA TYR A 33 -7.70 3.58 12.88
C TYR A 33 -6.28 4.12 13.15
N PRO A 34 -5.69 3.82 14.33
CA PRO A 34 -4.44 4.45 14.75
C PRO A 34 -3.30 4.18 13.78
N SER A 35 -3.14 2.93 13.32
CA SER A 35 -2.05 2.56 12.40
C SER A 35 -2.15 3.27 11.05
N ILE A 36 -3.35 3.39 10.48
CA ILE A 36 -3.58 4.13 9.23
C ILE A 36 -3.32 5.62 9.41
N TRP A 37 -3.85 6.21 10.50
CA TRP A 37 -3.65 7.63 10.78
C TRP A 37 -2.16 7.96 10.92
N HIS A 38 -1.44 7.20 11.72
CA HIS A 38 0.00 7.39 11.93
C HIS A 38 0.83 7.12 10.67
N THR A 39 0.45 6.15 9.84
CA THR A 39 1.11 5.90 8.55
C THR A 39 1.00 7.12 7.62
N ARG A 40 -0.19 7.74 7.54
CA ARG A 40 -0.37 8.95 6.71
C ARG A 40 0.43 10.13 7.23
N GLU A 41 0.43 10.36 8.53
CA GLU A 41 1.21 11.46 9.11
C GLU A 41 2.71 11.24 8.92
N MET A 42 3.19 10.01 9.05
CA MET A 42 4.58 9.66 8.73
C MET A 42 4.90 9.97 7.25
N VAL A 43 4.04 9.56 6.31
CA VAL A 43 4.24 9.87 4.88
C VAL A 43 4.22 11.38 4.62
N LYS A 44 3.30 12.14 5.22
CA LYS A 44 3.25 13.60 5.07
C LYS A 44 4.54 14.27 5.57
N ARG A 45 5.04 13.86 6.75
CA ARG A 45 6.29 14.36 7.31
C ARG A 45 7.49 13.98 6.43
N PHE A 46 7.52 12.75 5.94
CA PHE A 46 8.55 12.33 5.00
C PHE A 46 8.57 13.22 3.75
N MET A 47 7.39 13.54 3.20
CA MET A 47 7.25 14.42 2.04
C MET A 47 7.68 15.87 2.27
N THR A 48 7.82 16.34 3.53
CA THR A 48 8.36 17.68 3.80
C THR A 48 9.88 17.74 3.72
N GLU A 49 10.55 16.60 3.85
CA GLU A 49 12.01 16.50 3.90
C GLU A 49 12.60 15.80 2.67
N THR A 50 11.81 14.97 1.98
CA THR A 50 12.28 14.13 0.88
C THR A 50 11.20 13.95 -0.18
N GLU A 51 11.61 13.95 -1.44
CA GLU A 51 10.71 13.65 -2.55
C GLU A 51 10.24 12.18 -2.48
N LEU A 52 8.92 11.98 -2.45
CA LEU A 52 8.32 10.65 -2.50
C LEU A 52 8.22 10.17 -3.96
N VAL A 53 9.18 9.34 -4.37
CA VAL A 53 9.23 8.77 -5.73
C VAL A 53 8.36 7.51 -5.88
N LEU A 54 8.25 6.70 -4.83
CA LEU A 54 7.52 5.43 -4.85
C LEU A 54 6.92 5.12 -3.47
N TYR A 55 5.68 4.65 -3.47
CA TYR A 55 5.03 4.05 -2.30
C TYR A 55 4.58 2.63 -2.65
N CYS A 56 4.97 1.65 -1.83
CA CYS A 56 4.58 0.25 -2.00
C CYS A 56 3.76 -0.23 -0.80
N ASP A 57 2.62 -0.84 -1.08
CA ASP A 57 1.78 -1.51 -0.09
C ASP A 57 1.81 -3.02 -0.36
N PHE A 58 2.46 -3.78 0.52
CA PHE A 58 2.70 -5.21 0.32
C PHE A 58 1.55 -6.05 0.88
N HIS A 59 1.00 -6.92 0.03
CA HIS A 59 -0.12 -7.78 0.37
C HIS A 59 0.11 -9.21 -0.09
N GLY A 60 -0.41 -10.17 0.67
CA GLY A 60 -0.65 -11.52 0.19
C GLY A 60 -1.94 -11.57 -0.65
N HIS A 61 -1.99 -12.48 -1.62
CA HIS A 61 -3.19 -12.68 -2.44
C HIS A 61 -3.60 -14.14 -2.41
N SER A 62 -4.87 -14.41 -2.10
CA SER A 62 -5.35 -15.78 -1.85
C SER A 62 -5.49 -16.66 -3.11
N ARG A 63 -5.60 -16.05 -4.29
CA ARG A 63 -5.89 -16.77 -5.56
C ARG A 63 -4.77 -16.75 -6.60
N LYS A 64 -4.22 -15.57 -6.90
CA LYS A 64 -3.14 -15.40 -7.88
C LYS A 64 -1.81 -15.84 -7.27
N GLN A 65 -1.09 -16.65 -8.02
CA GLN A 65 0.27 -17.08 -7.71
C GLN A 65 1.29 -16.05 -8.22
N ASN A 66 2.55 -16.20 -7.78
CA ASN A 66 3.68 -15.34 -8.12
C ASN A 66 3.55 -13.89 -7.63
N VAL A 67 4.55 -13.07 -7.97
CA VAL A 67 4.59 -11.65 -7.63
C VAL A 67 3.93 -10.83 -8.74
N PHE A 68 3.07 -9.90 -8.37
CA PHE A 68 2.45 -8.94 -9.27
C PHE A 68 2.17 -7.63 -8.55
N VAL A 69 1.94 -6.57 -9.31
CA VAL A 69 1.72 -5.22 -8.78
C VAL A 69 0.40 -4.67 -9.31
N TYR A 70 -0.39 -4.06 -8.41
CA TYR A 70 -1.50 -3.19 -8.79
C TYR A 70 -1.01 -1.74 -8.76
N GLY A 71 -1.09 -1.05 -9.89
CA GLY A 71 -0.77 0.37 -10.00
C GLY A 71 -2.02 1.25 -9.90
N CYS A 72 -1.81 2.56 -9.80
CA CYS A 72 -2.86 3.57 -9.85
C CYS A 72 -2.90 4.20 -11.24
N GLU A 73 -3.77 3.71 -12.15
CA GLU A 73 -3.86 4.27 -13.50
C GLU A 73 -4.33 5.72 -13.50
N ASN A 74 -3.46 6.65 -13.89
CA ASN A 74 -3.82 8.05 -14.03
C ASN A 74 -4.41 8.34 -15.42
N LYS A 75 -5.73 8.20 -15.54
CA LYS A 75 -6.46 8.47 -16.80
C LYS A 75 -6.51 9.94 -17.19
N ASN A 76 -6.33 10.85 -16.23
CA ASN A 76 -6.53 12.29 -16.43
C ASN A 76 -5.23 13.05 -16.68
N ALA A 77 -4.06 12.40 -16.60
CA ALA A 77 -2.76 12.98 -16.91
C ALA A 77 -2.02 12.13 -17.97
N PRO A 78 -2.32 12.31 -19.26
CA PRO A 78 -1.76 11.48 -20.34
C PRO A 78 -0.23 11.47 -20.36
N ASN A 79 0.38 12.62 -20.05
CA ASN A 79 1.84 12.79 -20.03
C ASN A 79 2.52 12.07 -18.85
N GLU A 80 1.76 11.64 -17.84
CA GLU A 80 2.29 10.91 -16.67
C GLU A 80 1.92 9.42 -16.69
N ARG A 81 1.08 8.99 -17.64
CA ARG A 81 0.48 7.65 -17.73
C ARG A 81 1.51 6.52 -17.76
N LEU A 82 2.73 6.77 -18.21
CA LEU A 82 3.78 5.75 -18.27
C LEU A 82 4.60 5.66 -16.98
N LYS A 83 4.62 6.71 -16.14
CA LYS A 83 5.46 6.74 -14.92
C LYS A 83 5.10 5.60 -13.96
N GLU A 84 3.82 5.36 -13.74
CA GLU A 84 3.28 4.28 -12.90
C GLU A 84 3.71 2.86 -13.35
N ARG A 85 4.11 2.70 -14.62
CA ARG A 85 4.49 1.41 -15.21
C ARG A 85 5.98 1.14 -15.15
N ILE A 86 6.80 2.16 -14.84
CA ILE A 86 8.26 2.03 -14.80
C ILE A 86 8.67 0.98 -13.77
N PHE A 87 8.19 1.12 -12.52
CA PHE A 87 8.55 0.18 -11.46
C PHE A 87 8.07 -1.27 -11.73
N PRO A 88 6.79 -1.52 -12.10
CA PRO A 88 6.36 -2.86 -12.51
C PRO A 88 7.18 -3.46 -13.65
N ALA A 89 7.55 -2.65 -14.65
CA ALA A 89 8.38 -3.10 -15.76
C ALA A 89 9.79 -3.50 -15.29
N MET A 90 10.44 -2.67 -14.46
CA MET A 90 11.74 -2.99 -13.85
C MET A 90 11.66 -4.25 -13.01
N LEU A 91 10.63 -4.40 -12.16
CA LEU A 91 10.43 -5.58 -11.33
C LEU A 91 10.34 -6.84 -12.20
N SER A 92 9.56 -6.79 -13.28
CA SER A 92 9.39 -7.93 -14.19
C SER A 92 10.64 -8.34 -14.98
N LYS A 93 11.63 -7.43 -15.10
CA LYS A 93 12.90 -7.68 -15.78
C LYS A 93 13.97 -8.22 -14.83
N ASN A 94 13.87 -7.87 -13.55
CA ASN A 94 14.78 -8.31 -12.50
C ASN A 94 14.30 -9.58 -11.79
N ASP A 95 13.21 -10.20 -12.24
CA ASP A 95 12.75 -11.48 -11.73
C ASP A 95 13.70 -12.60 -12.18
N PRO A 96 14.48 -13.21 -11.27
CA PRO A 96 15.47 -14.22 -11.61
C PRO A 96 14.84 -15.57 -11.98
N SER A 97 13.52 -15.71 -11.85
CA SER A 97 12.78 -16.94 -12.18
C SER A 97 12.29 -16.99 -13.64
N LYS A 98 12.63 -15.98 -14.45
CA LYS A 98 12.43 -15.98 -15.90
C LYS A 98 13.63 -16.57 -16.65
#